data_AF-A0A1E3X9V9-F1
#
_entry.id   AF-A0A1E3X9V9-F1
#
_cell.length_a   1.000
_cell.length_b   1.000
_cell.length_c   1.000
_cell.angle_alpha   90.00
_cell.angle_beta   90.00
_cell.angle_gamma   90.00
#
_symmetry.space_group_name_H-M   'P 1'
#
loop_
_entity.id
_entity.type
_entity.pdbx_description
1 polymer ?
#
loop_
_entity_poly.entity_id
_entity_poly.type
_entity_poly.pdbx_seq_one_letter_code
_entity_poly.pdbx_strand_id
1 'polypeptide(L)'
;MGFAKITSSHFVQKPVTTPHATISFKLPTGFTLVELLIVIVIMLFLAGITVPIVSNIQTASKKGVTSAQISQLELAIRQFESDFGVFPPDSYGTPTVSLAGIPIPADPDLNTGSKCLAFFLGSKFTFNSTSFNAIYGPYIEFKKSQITGTGVNFADDTAELAIEGINATREVFQYKDPFGSFYSYDSSSPSYNVASFDIYSFGPDITDNFGTETSDDITNW
;
A
#
# COMPACT_ATOMS: atom_id res chain seq x y z
N MET A 1 -76.43 -1.71 -96.04
CA MET A 1 -75.16 -1.53 -95.32
C MET A 1 -75.46 -1.23 -93.87
N GLY A 2 -74.76 -1.90 -92.94
CA GLY A 2 -74.62 -1.44 -91.55
C GLY A 2 -75.69 -1.96 -90.58
N PHE A 3 -75.42 -2.34 -89.35
CA PHE A 3 -74.16 -2.42 -88.60
C PHE A 3 -74.35 -3.54 -87.55
N ALA A 4 -73.31 -4.36 -87.36
CA ALA A 4 -73.30 -5.41 -86.36
C ALA A 4 -72.95 -4.85 -84.97
N LYS A 5 -73.69 -5.38 -84.01
CA LYS A 5 -73.63 -5.27 -82.55
C LYS A 5 -72.20 -5.34 -81.98
N ILE A 6 -71.91 -4.50 -80.98
CA ILE A 6 -70.77 -4.70 -80.07
C ILE A 6 -71.34 -4.75 -78.65
N THR A 7 -71.39 -5.95 -78.09
CA THR A 7 -71.70 -6.18 -76.67
C THR A 7 -70.38 -6.16 -75.90
N SER A 8 -70.30 -5.30 -74.89
CA SER A 8 -69.13 -5.12 -74.03
C SER A 8 -68.83 -6.38 -73.22
N SER A 9 -67.63 -6.93 -73.35
CA SER A 9 -67.11 -7.97 -72.46
C SER A 9 -66.24 -7.31 -71.38
N HIS A 10 -66.70 -7.39 -70.13
CA HIS A 10 -65.93 -7.01 -68.95
C HIS A 10 -64.67 -7.88 -68.84
N PHE A 11 -63.50 -7.26 -69.00
CA PHE A 11 -62.20 -7.90 -68.81
C PHE A 11 -61.80 -7.82 -67.33
N VAL A 12 -61.82 -8.97 -66.64
CA VAL A 12 -61.31 -9.12 -65.28
C VAL A 12 -59.78 -9.20 -65.35
N GLN A 13 -59.08 -8.17 -64.87
CA GLN A 13 -57.62 -8.21 -64.78
C GLN A 13 -57.19 -9.12 -63.62
N LYS A 14 -56.32 -10.10 -63.92
CA LYS A 14 -55.64 -10.92 -62.89
C LYS A 14 -54.45 -10.11 -62.34
N PRO A 15 -54.19 -10.17 -61.02
CA PRO A 15 -53.09 -9.41 -60.42
C PRO A 15 -51.74 -9.89 -60.95
N VAL A 16 -50.88 -8.94 -61.32
CA VAL A 16 -49.49 -9.17 -61.72
C VAL A 16 -48.68 -9.48 -60.45
N THR A 17 -48.22 -10.71 -60.31
CA THR A 17 -47.28 -11.10 -59.25
C THR A 17 -45.86 -11.01 -59.81
N THR A 18 -45.18 -9.90 -59.56
CA THR A 18 -43.76 -9.74 -59.91
C THR A 18 -42.91 -10.52 -58.90
N PRO A 19 -42.05 -11.47 -59.32
CA PRO A 19 -41.14 -12.12 -58.39
C PRO A 19 -40.04 -11.13 -57.98
N HIS A 20 -40.10 -10.61 -56.75
CA HIS A 20 -38.97 -9.94 -56.13
C HIS A 20 -37.96 -11.00 -55.67
N ALA A 21 -36.93 -11.24 -56.47
CA ALA A 21 -35.78 -12.06 -56.07
C ALA A 21 -35.04 -11.36 -54.92
N THR A 22 -35.29 -11.81 -53.68
CA THR A 22 -34.53 -11.35 -52.51
C THR A 22 -33.22 -12.13 -52.47
N ILE A 23 -32.11 -11.48 -52.83
CA ILE A 23 -30.78 -12.07 -52.72
C ILE A 23 -30.43 -12.15 -51.23
N SER A 24 -30.65 -13.31 -50.62
CA SER A 24 -30.21 -13.59 -49.26
C SER A 24 -28.74 -14.02 -49.28
N PHE A 25 -27.83 -13.11 -48.94
CA PHE A 25 -26.44 -13.47 -48.66
C PHE A 25 -26.38 -14.19 -47.32
N LYS A 26 -26.37 -15.53 -47.34
CA LYS A 26 -25.93 -16.32 -46.18
C LYS A 26 -24.45 -16.00 -45.95
N LEU A 27 -24.16 -15.13 -44.98
CA LEU A 27 -22.80 -14.99 -44.47
C LEU A 27 -22.40 -16.34 -43.86
N PRO A 28 -21.26 -16.94 -44.26
CA PRO A 28 -20.79 -18.16 -43.64
C PRO A 28 -20.56 -17.91 -42.15
N THR A 29 -21.33 -18.58 -41.30
CA THR A 29 -21.19 -18.56 -39.85
C THR A 29 -20.18 -19.64 -39.45
N GLY A 30 -18.90 -19.34 -39.57
CA GLY A 30 -17.83 -20.24 -39.18
C GLY A 30 -16.51 -19.50 -39.01
N PHE A 31 -15.82 -19.74 -37.90
CA PHE A 31 -14.51 -19.17 -37.61
C PHE A 31 -13.46 -19.86 -38.50
N THR A 32 -12.67 -19.11 -39.26
CA THR A 32 -11.55 -19.73 -40.00
C THR A 32 -10.35 -19.95 -39.07
N LEU A 33 -9.54 -20.97 -39.35
CA LEU A 33 -8.28 -21.21 -38.65
C LEU A 33 -7.32 -20.00 -38.77
N VAL A 34 -7.40 -19.28 -39.90
CA VAL A 34 -6.59 -18.08 -40.15
C VAL A 34 -7.03 -16.91 -39.27
N GLU A 35 -8.33 -16.72 -39.06
CA GLU A 35 -8.86 -15.71 -38.13
C GLU A 35 -8.48 -16.00 -36.69
N LEU A 36 -8.44 -17.27 -36.27
CA LEU A 36 -7.93 -17.61 -34.95
C LEU A 36 -6.42 -17.39 -34.86
N LEU A 37 -5.67 -17.71 -35.91
CA LEU A 37 -4.22 -17.54 -35.97
C LEU A 37 -3.79 -16.06 -35.85
N ILE A 38 -4.45 -15.15 -36.57
CA ILE A 38 -4.12 -13.72 -36.48
C ILE A 38 -4.42 -13.16 -35.10
N VAL A 39 -5.49 -13.62 -34.44
CA VAL A 39 -5.86 -13.16 -33.10
C VAL A 39 -4.82 -13.57 -32.06
N ILE A 40 -4.35 -14.82 -32.09
CA ILE A 40 -3.28 -15.25 -31.18
C ILE A 40 -1.96 -14.53 -31.47
N VAL A 41 -1.65 -14.24 -32.73
CA VAL A 41 -0.45 -13.46 -33.11
C VAL A 41 -0.53 -12.05 -32.52
N ILE A 42 -1.68 -11.38 -32.64
CA ILE A 42 -1.89 -10.04 -32.06
C ILE A 42 -1.82 -10.09 -30.53
N MET A 43 -2.44 -11.09 -29.88
CA MET A 43 -2.37 -11.25 -28.42
C MET A 43 -0.94 -11.46 -27.93
N LEU A 44 -0.13 -12.28 -28.61
CA LEU A 44 1.27 -12.50 -28.25
C LEU A 44 2.12 -11.24 -28.44
N PHE A 45 1.86 -10.45 -29.49
CA PHE A 45 2.54 -9.19 -29.72
C PHE A 45 2.25 -8.16 -28.61
N LEU A 46 0.98 -7.98 -28.26
CA LEU A 46 0.56 -7.08 -27.17
C LEU A 46 1.11 -7.54 -25.81
N ALA A 47 1.06 -8.85 -25.53
CA ALA A 47 1.64 -9.42 -24.32
C ALA A 47 3.16 -9.18 -24.23
N GLY A 48 3.88 -9.30 -25.35
CA GLY A 48 5.33 -9.05 -25.41
C GLY A 48 5.74 -7.62 -25.03
N ILE A 49 4.94 -6.60 -25.38
CA ILE A 49 5.21 -5.21 -25.03
C ILE A 49 4.84 -4.91 -23.56
N THR A 50 3.86 -5.64 -23.01
CA THR A 50 3.28 -5.32 -21.69
C THR A 50 4.20 -5.69 -20.53
N VAL A 51 4.96 -6.80 -20.62
CA VAL A 51 5.77 -7.33 -19.51
C VAL A 51 6.81 -6.36 -18.94
N PRO A 52 7.69 -5.68 -19.71
CA PRO A 52 8.74 -4.84 -19.15
C PRO A 52 8.24 -3.55 -18.47
N ILE A 53 7.04 -3.08 -18.82
CA ILE A 53 6.49 -1.84 -18.25
C ILE A 53 5.99 -2.06 -16.81
N VAL A 54 5.56 -3.28 -16.50
CA VAL A 54 4.94 -3.62 -15.21
C VAL A 54 5.92 -3.50 -14.03
N SER A 55 7.20 -3.87 -14.21
CA SER A 55 8.21 -3.76 -13.14
C SER A 55 8.43 -2.32 -12.69
N ASN A 56 8.52 -1.39 -13.64
CA ASN A 56 8.80 0.01 -13.35
C ASN A 56 7.61 0.67 -12.63
N ILE A 57 6.38 0.34 -13.03
CA ILE A 57 5.16 0.82 -12.37
C ILE A 57 5.08 0.28 -10.94
N GLN A 58 5.44 -0.98 -10.71
CA GLN A 58 5.43 -1.55 -9.36
C GLN A 58 6.44 -0.84 -8.45
N THR A 59 7.67 -0.61 -8.93
CA THR A 59 8.69 0.12 -8.16
C THR A 59 8.22 1.54 -7.82
N ALA A 60 7.67 2.28 -8.80
CA ALA A 60 7.14 3.61 -8.56
C ALA A 60 5.98 3.61 -7.54
N SER A 61 5.08 2.62 -7.64
CA SER A 61 3.99 2.43 -6.68
C SER A 61 4.52 2.17 -5.26
N LYS A 62 5.52 1.27 -5.13
CA LYS A 62 6.17 1.01 -3.85
C LYS A 62 6.81 2.27 -3.26
N LYS A 63 7.52 3.07 -4.07
CA LYS A 63 8.08 4.35 -3.61
C LYS A 63 7.01 5.29 -3.05
N GLY A 64 5.88 5.41 -3.76
CA GLY A 64 4.73 6.21 -3.30
C GLY A 64 4.15 5.70 -1.98
N VAL A 65 4.04 4.37 -1.82
CA VAL A 65 3.59 3.76 -0.56
C VAL A 65 4.58 4.02 0.57
N THR A 66 5.89 3.87 0.33
CA THR A 66 6.93 4.16 1.33
C THR A 66 6.88 5.61 1.78
N SER A 67 6.78 6.56 0.85
CA SER A 67 6.68 7.99 1.19
C SER A 67 5.44 8.27 2.05
N ALA A 68 4.29 7.69 1.71
CA ALA A 68 3.08 7.81 2.53
C ALA A 68 3.25 7.17 3.93
N GLN A 69 3.95 6.04 4.03
CA GLN A 69 4.25 5.39 5.31
C GLN A 69 5.20 6.24 6.17
N ILE A 70 6.21 6.86 5.57
CA ILE A 70 7.10 7.80 6.27
C ILE A 70 6.29 8.98 6.80
N SER A 71 5.42 9.59 6.01
CA SER A 71 4.56 10.68 6.50
C SER A 71 3.63 10.24 7.65
N GLN A 72 3.14 9.00 7.63
CA GLN A 72 2.34 8.44 8.74
C GLN A 72 3.20 8.25 10.01
N LEU A 73 4.42 7.76 9.84
CA LEU A 73 5.37 7.61 10.95
C LEU A 73 5.75 8.97 11.53
N GLU A 74 6.04 9.98 10.70
CA GLU A 74 6.32 11.34 11.17
C GLU A 74 5.19 11.92 12.03
N LEU A 75 3.94 11.74 11.60
CA LEU A 75 2.78 12.20 12.37
C LEU A 75 2.70 11.47 13.72
N ALA A 76 2.90 10.16 13.73
CA ALA A 76 2.89 9.35 14.96
C ALA A 76 4.03 9.73 15.91
N ILE A 77 5.23 9.99 15.38
CA ILE A 77 6.41 10.44 16.14
C ILE A 77 6.13 11.79 16.81
N ARG A 78 5.55 12.74 16.08
CA ARG A 78 5.19 14.06 16.63
C ARG A 78 4.07 13.97 17.67
N GLN A 79 3.13 13.05 17.49
CA GLN A 79 2.11 12.80 18.51
C GLN A 79 2.73 12.21 19.79
N PHE A 80 3.66 11.26 19.66
CA PHE A 80 4.42 10.72 20.80
C PHE A 80 5.20 11.83 21.51
N GLU A 81 5.89 12.69 20.75
CA GLU A 81 6.62 13.84 21.28
C GLU A 81 5.69 14.80 22.04
N SER A 82 4.50 15.07 21.51
CA SER A 82 3.51 15.91 22.19
C SER A 82 3.07 15.35 23.55
N ASP A 83 3.04 14.03 23.69
CA ASP A 83 2.56 13.35 24.91
C ASP A 83 3.66 13.12 25.94
N PHE A 84 4.89 12.83 25.51
CA PHE A 84 6.04 12.52 26.38
C PHE A 84 7.09 13.64 26.47
N GLY A 85 7.00 14.67 25.63
CA GLY A 85 7.96 15.77 25.54
C GLY A 85 9.32 15.41 24.92
N VAL A 86 9.45 14.18 24.41
CA VAL A 86 10.67 13.65 23.79
C VAL A 86 10.28 12.78 22.60
N PHE A 87 11.12 12.73 21.56
CA PHE A 87 10.94 11.77 20.48
C PHE A 87 11.12 10.32 20.99
N PRO A 88 10.54 9.32 20.30
CA PRO A 88 10.90 7.94 20.53
C PRO A 88 12.43 7.80 20.49
N PRO A 89 13.05 7.15 21.49
CA PRO A 89 14.48 6.98 21.51
C PRO A 89 14.94 6.05 20.39
N ASP A 90 16.19 6.17 19.98
CA ASP A 90 16.88 5.28 19.04
C ASP A 90 17.35 3.99 19.71
N SER A 91 17.62 4.02 21.02
CA SER A 91 17.90 2.85 21.84
C SER A 91 17.34 3.03 23.25
N TYR A 92 16.88 1.94 23.87
CA TYR A 92 16.15 1.98 25.14
C TYR A 92 16.72 1.08 26.24
N GLY A 93 18.05 0.98 26.30
CA GLY A 93 18.75 0.26 27.37
C GLY A 93 18.74 0.95 28.73
N THR A 94 18.26 2.20 28.81
CA THR A 94 18.11 2.96 30.07
C THR A 94 16.75 3.67 30.08
N PRO A 95 16.11 3.82 31.25
CA PRO A 95 14.75 4.37 31.32
C PRO A 95 14.80 5.89 31.18
N THR A 96 14.75 6.38 29.94
CA THR A 96 14.81 7.80 29.60
C THR A 96 13.43 8.42 29.37
N VAL A 97 12.40 7.60 29.13
CA VAL A 97 11.02 8.04 28.92
C VAL A 97 10.23 7.80 30.19
N SER A 98 9.61 8.86 30.72
CA SER A 98 8.78 8.80 31.92
C SER A 98 7.65 9.80 31.84
N LEU A 99 6.54 9.50 32.51
CA LEU A 99 5.41 10.41 32.61
C LEU A 99 4.92 10.46 34.05
N ALA A 100 4.70 11.67 34.57
CA ALA A 100 4.33 11.90 35.98
C ALA A 100 5.25 11.18 36.99
N GLY A 101 6.53 11.00 36.66
CA GLY A 101 7.51 10.29 37.50
C GLY A 101 7.47 8.77 37.39
N ILE A 102 6.60 8.21 36.54
CA ILE A 102 6.51 6.77 36.27
C ILE A 102 7.34 6.47 35.00
N PRO A 103 8.50 5.81 35.11
CA PRO A 103 9.33 5.48 33.96
C PRO A 103 8.78 4.28 33.19
N ILE A 104 8.94 4.30 31.87
CA ILE A 104 8.81 3.09 31.06
C ILE A 104 10.06 2.22 31.31
N PRO A 105 9.93 0.94 31.72
CA PRO A 105 11.05 0.05 31.99
C PRO A 105 12.01 -0.04 30.80
N ALA A 106 13.30 0.10 31.09
CA ALA A 106 14.34 -0.09 30.10
C ALA A 106 14.35 -1.53 29.58
N ASP A 107 14.76 -1.67 28.33
CA ASP A 107 14.79 -2.94 27.63
C ASP A 107 16.06 -3.06 26.77
N PRO A 108 16.93 -4.05 27.03
CA PRO A 108 18.16 -4.24 26.26
C PRO A 108 17.92 -4.75 24.82
N ASP A 109 16.74 -5.32 24.52
CA ASP A 109 16.37 -5.79 23.19
C ASP A 109 15.91 -4.66 22.27
N LEU A 110 15.45 -3.54 22.84
CA LEU A 110 15.18 -2.27 22.16
C LEU A 110 16.48 -1.50 21.90
N ASN A 111 17.39 -2.10 21.14
CA ASN A 111 18.75 -1.59 20.90
C ASN A 111 18.97 -0.94 19.51
N THR A 112 17.91 -0.76 18.72
CA THR A 112 17.98 -0.09 17.41
C THR A 112 16.80 0.84 17.21
N GLY A 113 16.99 1.92 16.44
CA GLY A 113 15.94 2.91 16.20
C GLY A 113 14.70 2.31 15.56
N SER A 114 14.89 1.36 14.65
CA SER A 114 13.79 0.59 14.03
C SER A 114 12.91 -0.17 15.03
N LYS A 115 13.51 -0.78 16.07
CA LYS A 115 12.80 -1.53 17.10
C LYS A 115 12.11 -0.60 18.08
N CYS A 116 12.80 0.44 18.52
CA CYS A 116 12.26 1.45 19.42
C CYS A 116 11.08 2.17 18.76
N LEU A 117 11.22 2.57 17.50
CA LEU A 117 10.15 3.19 16.72
C LEU A 117 8.90 2.31 16.68
N ALA A 118 9.06 1.02 16.32
CA ALA A 118 7.94 0.09 16.29
C ALA A 118 7.29 -0.09 17.68
N PHE A 119 8.11 -0.24 18.73
CA PHE A 119 7.63 -0.41 20.09
C PHE A 119 6.87 0.81 20.61
N PHE A 120 7.46 2.00 20.58
CA PHE A 120 6.86 3.21 21.16
C PHE A 120 5.65 3.71 20.36
N LEU A 121 5.66 3.56 19.04
CA LEU A 121 4.53 4.00 18.22
C LEU A 121 3.40 2.97 18.17
N GLY A 122 3.72 1.69 18.29
CA GLY A 122 2.76 0.60 18.13
C GLY A 122 2.21 0.04 19.45
N SER A 123 2.83 0.37 20.59
CA SER A 123 2.36 -0.09 21.90
C SER A 123 1.43 0.91 22.56
N LYS A 124 0.58 0.40 23.46
CA LYS A 124 -0.29 1.18 24.32
C LYS A 124 0.26 1.16 25.75
N PHE A 125 0.40 2.33 26.34
CA PHE A 125 0.91 2.51 27.70
C PHE A 125 -0.24 2.95 28.61
N THR A 126 -0.53 2.16 29.63
CA THR A 126 -1.55 2.48 30.64
C THR A 126 -0.86 2.77 31.96
N PHE A 127 -0.79 4.05 32.32
CA PHE A 127 -0.24 4.50 33.58
C PHE A 127 -1.36 4.49 34.63
N ASN A 128 -1.13 3.85 35.77
CA ASN A 128 -2.12 3.71 36.83
C ASN A 128 -1.46 3.81 38.20
N SER A 129 -1.43 5.03 38.74
CA SER A 129 -1.00 5.33 40.10
C SER A 129 -2.13 5.97 40.89
N THR A 130 -1.91 6.18 42.18
CA THR A 130 -2.88 6.85 43.07
C THR A 130 -3.16 8.31 42.68
N SER A 131 -2.21 8.98 42.01
CA SER A 131 -2.27 10.41 41.69
C SER A 131 -2.36 10.71 40.20
N PHE A 132 -2.17 9.69 39.35
CA PHE A 132 -2.12 9.84 37.91
C PHE A 132 -2.63 8.56 37.23
N ASN A 133 -3.63 8.70 36.35
CA ASN A 133 -4.13 7.63 35.50
C ASN A 133 -4.33 8.18 34.09
N ALA A 134 -3.67 7.56 33.12
CA ALA A 134 -3.76 7.95 31.72
C ALA A 134 -3.39 6.79 30.79
N ILE A 135 -3.93 6.82 29.57
CA ILE A 135 -3.64 5.87 28.50
C ILE A 135 -3.07 6.64 27.33
N TYR A 136 -1.95 6.17 26.80
CA TYR A 136 -1.26 6.74 25.66
C TYR A 136 -1.00 5.68 24.59
N GLY A 137 -1.01 6.09 23.33
CA GLY A 137 -0.88 5.21 22.19
C GLY A 137 -2.05 4.20 22.03
N PRO A 138 -1.94 3.27 21.07
CA PRO A 138 -0.91 3.24 20.02
C PRO A 138 -1.08 4.45 19.09
N TYR A 139 0.03 4.98 18.60
CA TYR A 139 0.06 6.14 17.70
C TYR A 139 -0.09 5.76 16.24
N ILE A 140 0.24 4.51 15.91
CA ILE A 140 0.06 3.93 14.58
C ILE A 140 -0.29 2.44 14.69
N GLU A 141 -1.16 1.96 13.80
CA GLU A 141 -1.47 0.54 13.69
C GLU A 141 -0.56 -0.13 12.66
N PHE A 142 0.27 -1.07 13.11
CA PHE A 142 1.13 -1.85 12.24
C PHE A 142 0.45 -3.16 11.80
N LYS A 143 0.24 -3.31 10.48
CA LYS A 143 -0.27 -4.57 9.93
C LYS A 143 0.75 -5.69 10.16
N LYS A 144 0.27 -6.87 10.54
CA LYS A 144 1.10 -8.06 10.80
C LYS A 144 2.05 -8.42 9.64
N SER A 145 1.65 -8.18 8.40
CA SER A 145 2.48 -8.46 7.21
C SER A 145 3.67 -7.51 7.06
N GLN A 146 3.66 -6.37 7.74
CA GLN A 146 4.67 -5.33 7.63
C GLN A 146 5.64 -5.32 8.81
N ILE A 147 5.40 -6.14 9.82
CA ILE A 147 6.28 -6.27 10.98
C ILE A 147 6.99 -7.60 10.96
N THR A 148 8.23 -7.61 11.42
CA THR A 148 8.99 -8.84 11.66
C THR A 148 9.35 -8.88 13.13
N GLY A 149 8.86 -9.92 13.80
CA GLY A 149 9.20 -10.20 15.19
C GLY A 149 10.67 -10.63 15.32
N THR A 150 11.29 -10.24 16.42
CA THR A 150 12.69 -10.58 16.71
C THR A 150 12.82 -11.90 17.48
N GLY A 151 11.71 -12.51 17.90
CA GLY A 151 11.68 -13.70 18.74
C GLY A 151 11.99 -13.45 20.22
N VAL A 152 12.11 -12.18 20.63
CA VAL A 152 12.30 -11.79 22.03
C VAL A 152 11.15 -10.91 22.50
N ASN A 153 10.83 -10.99 23.78
CA ASN A 153 9.77 -10.20 24.40
C ASN A 153 10.36 -9.04 25.17
N PHE A 154 9.68 -7.89 25.13
CA PHE A 154 10.10 -6.74 25.92
C PHE A 154 9.73 -6.88 27.41
N ALA A 155 10.38 -6.07 28.24
CA ALA A 155 10.28 -6.03 29.70
C ALA A 155 8.84 -5.94 30.21
N ASP A 156 8.61 -6.54 31.37
CA ASP A 156 7.29 -6.71 31.97
C ASP A 156 6.69 -5.41 32.54
N ASP A 157 5.38 -5.46 32.77
CA ASP A 157 4.61 -4.40 33.42
C ASP A 157 5.15 -4.08 34.81
N THR A 158 4.94 -2.84 35.27
CA THR A 158 5.22 -2.45 36.66
C THR A 158 3.92 -2.31 37.43
N ALA A 159 4.02 -2.06 38.75
CA ALA A 159 2.83 -1.79 39.56
C ALA A 159 2.01 -0.58 39.09
N GLU A 160 2.65 0.36 38.37
CA GLU A 160 2.06 1.64 37.95
C GLU A 160 1.99 1.81 36.43
N LEU A 161 2.46 0.83 35.65
CA LEU A 161 2.46 0.86 34.19
C LEU A 161 2.14 -0.52 33.62
N ALA A 162 1.10 -0.60 32.80
CA ALA A 162 0.82 -1.75 31.94
C ALA A 162 1.15 -1.42 30.48
N ILE A 163 1.81 -2.35 29.78
CA ILE A 163 2.22 -2.21 28.40
C ILE A 163 1.52 -3.27 27.55
N GLU A 164 0.66 -2.84 26.63
CA GLU A 164 0.09 -3.71 25.61
C GLU A 164 0.83 -3.46 24.29
N GLY A 165 1.64 -4.43 23.88
CA GLY A 165 2.42 -4.32 22.65
C GLY A 165 1.60 -4.49 21.38
N ILE A 166 2.29 -4.46 20.25
CA ILE A 166 1.68 -4.47 18.92
C ILE A 166 0.84 -5.75 18.72
N ASN A 167 -0.38 -5.60 18.20
CA ASN A 167 -1.31 -6.71 17.97
C ASN A 167 -1.56 -7.57 19.23
N ALA A 168 -1.56 -6.96 20.41
CA ALA A 168 -1.69 -7.62 21.71
C ALA A 168 -0.61 -8.69 21.99
N THR A 169 0.58 -8.52 21.40
CA THR A 169 1.75 -9.38 21.65
C THR A 169 2.85 -8.59 22.36
N ARG A 170 3.65 -9.26 23.20
CA ARG A 170 4.80 -8.64 23.90
C ARG A 170 6.12 -8.78 23.14
N GLU A 171 6.07 -9.21 21.89
CA GLU A 171 7.27 -9.41 21.09
C GLU A 171 7.82 -8.05 20.62
N VAL A 172 9.15 -7.94 20.53
CA VAL A 172 9.81 -6.80 19.90
C VAL A 172 9.73 -6.95 18.38
N PHE A 173 9.27 -5.89 17.71
CA PHE A 173 9.08 -5.90 16.26
C PHE A 173 9.95 -4.87 15.56
N GLN A 174 10.17 -5.09 14.27
CA GLN A 174 10.70 -4.09 13.35
C GLN A 174 9.74 -3.92 12.18
N TYR A 175 9.56 -2.67 11.73
CA TYR A 175 8.66 -2.33 10.63
C TYR A 175 9.39 -2.31 9.29
N LYS A 176 8.86 -3.06 8.31
CA LYS A 176 9.41 -3.20 6.96
C LYS A 176 8.76 -2.24 5.99
N ASP A 177 9.59 -1.69 5.11
CA ASP A 177 9.15 -0.97 3.93
C ASP A 177 8.64 -1.95 2.84
N PRO A 178 8.00 -1.45 1.77
CA PRO A 178 7.55 -2.23 0.62
C PRO A 178 8.66 -2.91 -0.21
N PHE A 179 9.92 -2.57 0.03
CA PHE A 179 11.10 -3.16 -0.62
C PHE A 179 11.67 -4.34 0.18
N GLY A 180 11.27 -4.48 1.45
CA GLY A 180 11.62 -5.57 2.35
C GLY A 180 12.68 -5.22 3.40
N SER A 181 13.21 -4.00 3.33
CA SER A 181 14.15 -3.43 4.30
C SER A 181 13.41 -2.89 5.51
N PHE A 182 14.11 -2.73 6.64
CA PHE A 182 13.54 -2.04 7.79
C PHE A 182 13.72 -0.53 7.62
N TYR A 183 12.76 0.24 8.11
CA TYR A 183 12.93 1.68 8.22
C TYR A 183 14.10 1.99 9.16
N SER A 184 14.92 2.96 8.76
CA SER A 184 15.97 3.54 9.60
C SER A 184 15.41 4.77 10.31
N TYR A 185 15.81 4.96 11.56
CA TYR A 185 15.32 6.03 12.42
C TYR A 185 16.41 6.49 13.39
N ASP A 186 16.59 7.80 13.49
CA ASP A 186 17.51 8.45 14.42
C ASP A 186 16.90 9.75 14.97
N SER A 187 16.76 9.85 16.28
CA SER A 187 16.34 11.05 16.99
C SER A 187 17.40 11.59 17.96
N SER A 188 18.46 10.83 18.22
CA SER A 188 19.48 11.19 19.21
C SER A 188 20.61 12.01 18.58
N SER A 189 20.90 11.76 17.30
CA SER A 189 21.95 12.44 16.53
C SER A 189 21.60 12.54 15.04
N PRO A 190 20.43 13.11 14.67
CA PRO A 190 20.01 13.21 13.28
C PRO A 190 21.04 14.00 12.45
N SER A 191 21.38 13.45 11.29
CA SER A 191 22.36 14.00 10.36
C SER A 191 21.78 15.11 9.48
N TYR A 192 20.49 15.03 9.14
CA TYR A 192 19.84 15.96 8.21
C TYR A 192 18.86 16.89 8.93
N ASN A 193 18.00 16.35 9.79
CA ASN A 193 17.03 17.14 10.55
C ASN A 193 17.50 17.36 12.00
N VAL A 194 18.51 18.23 12.17
CA VAL A 194 19.18 18.50 13.47
C VAL A 194 18.27 18.97 14.62
N ALA A 195 17.06 19.44 14.30
CA ALA A 195 16.08 19.91 15.28
C ALA A 195 14.92 18.92 15.53
N SER A 196 14.91 17.77 14.85
CA SER A 196 13.87 16.75 15.03
C SER A 196 14.44 15.33 15.02
N PHE A 197 14.29 14.62 13.92
CA PHE A 197 14.65 13.22 13.73
C PHE A 197 14.79 12.94 12.24
N ASP A 198 15.59 11.95 11.91
CA ASP A 198 15.73 11.39 10.57
C ASP A 198 14.98 10.07 10.50
N ILE A 199 14.20 9.89 9.43
CA ILE A 199 13.56 8.63 9.11
C ILE A 199 13.63 8.39 7.61
N TYR A 200 14.03 7.17 7.23
CA TYR A 200 14.22 6.85 5.82
C TYR A 200 14.13 5.35 5.52
N SER A 201 13.97 5.05 4.23
CA SER A 201 14.00 3.72 3.61
C SER A 201 15.06 3.73 2.52
N PHE A 202 15.83 2.64 2.42
CA PHE A 202 16.87 2.42 1.39
C PHE A 202 16.31 2.22 -0.03
N GLY A 203 14.98 2.30 -0.19
CA GLY A 203 14.37 2.20 -1.50
C GLY A 203 14.60 0.85 -2.22
N PRO A 204 14.46 0.86 -3.56
CA PRO A 204 14.57 -0.32 -4.41
C PRO A 204 15.91 -1.05 -4.39
N ASP A 205 17.03 -0.34 -4.26
CA ASP A 205 18.37 -0.93 -4.32
C ASP A 205 18.84 -1.51 -2.97
N ILE A 206 18.14 -1.20 -1.87
CA ILE A 206 18.40 -1.68 -0.50
C ILE A 206 19.78 -1.21 0.02
N THR A 207 20.29 -0.12 -0.53
CA THR A 207 21.60 0.43 -0.20
C THR A 207 21.44 1.84 0.35
N ASP A 208 22.10 2.12 1.48
CA ASP A 208 22.09 3.49 2.02
C ASP A 208 22.93 4.41 1.13
N ASN A 209 22.25 5.30 0.43
CA ASN A 209 22.84 6.28 -0.48
C ASN A 209 22.78 7.70 0.11
N PHE A 210 22.56 7.79 1.44
CA PHE A 210 22.54 9.01 2.25
C PHE A 210 21.56 10.08 1.74
N GLY A 211 20.53 9.72 0.98
CA GLY A 211 19.56 10.70 0.46
C GLY A 211 20.14 11.79 -0.45
N THR A 212 21.21 11.51 -1.21
CA THR A 212 21.76 12.43 -2.23
C THR A 212 20.82 12.58 -3.45
N GLU A 213 21.00 13.60 -4.31
CA GLU A 213 20.11 13.84 -5.47
C GLU A 213 20.01 12.66 -6.48
N THR A 214 20.96 11.73 -6.43
CA THR A 214 20.96 10.50 -7.25
C THR A 214 20.49 9.26 -6.48
N SER A 215 20.15 9.41 -5.20
CA SER A 215 19.69 8.34 -4.34
C SER A 215 18.27 7.91 -4.71
N ASP A 216 18.00 6.61 -4.60
CA ASP A 216 16.66 6.05 -4.64
C ASP A 216 16.03 5.87 -3.25
N ASP A 217 16.75 6.28 -2.19
CA ASP A 217 16.26 6.40 -0.81
C ASP A 217 15.02 7.27 -0.74
N ILE A 218 14.19 7.00 0.25
CA ILE A 218 12.98 7.77 0.51
C ILE A 218 13.09 8.24 1.95
N THR A 219 13.11 9.56 2.12
CA THR A 219 13.57 10.27 3.32
C THR A 219 12.52 11.25 3.81
N ASN A 220 12.68 11.76 5.04
CA ASN A 220 11.88 12.88 5.57
C ASN A 220 12.54 14.26 5.42
N TRP A 221 13.64 14.35 4.68
CA TRP A 221 14.30 15.58 4.27
C TRP A 221 14.27 15.74 2.76
#